data_AF-A0A812T086-F1
#
_entry.id   AF-A0A812T086-F1
#
_cell.length_a   1.000
_cell.length_b   1.000
_cell.length_c   1.000
_cell.angle_alpha   90.00
_cell.angle_beta   90.00
_cell.angle_gamma   90.00
#
_symmetry.space_group_name_H-M   'P 1'
#
loop_
_entity.id
_entity.type
_entity.pdbx_description
1 polymer ?
#
loop_
_entity_poly.entity_id
_entity_poly.type
_entity_poly.pdbx_seq_one_letter_code
_entity_poly.pdbx_strand_id
1 'polypeptide(L)'
;MKQELVPALMDIDARIAVKDGNVEKKPHGHGDVHALLHQHGLPAKWAKEGREWLLLFQDTNPLPFRSLCAILGVSVSRGFAMNSVAVPRLPGEAVGGICQLKGASGDDLTINVEYNQLDPLLKDTPAGGDVADASGFSPYPGNINVLVFHVGTMAQRLATTGGIVPEFVNPKWADAEKSKFKSPTRLECMMQDFPRLCTKARCGKSWRCKAARYSGSPRIVGRYL
;
A
#
# COMPACT_ATOMS: atom_id res chain seq x y z
N MET A 1 6.76 18.12 7.48
CA MET A 1 5.41 17.51 7.45
C MET A 1 5.29 16.65 8.69
N LYS A 2 4.22 16.80 9.46
CA LYS A 2 3.98 16.00 10.67
C LYS A 2 2.63 15.31 10.51
N GLN A 3 2.60 14.00 10.75
CA GLN A 3 1.37 13.24 10.77
C GLN A 3 0.55 13.60 12.03
N GLU A 4 -0.75 13.78 11.84
CA GLU A 4 -1.71 13.95 12.93
C GLU A 4 -2.19 12.60 13.48
N LEU A 5 -2.76 12.63 14.68
CA LEU A 5 -3.38 11.45 15.29
C LEU A 5 -4.88 11.44 15.03
N VAL A 6 -5.44 10.24 14.90
CA VAL A 6 -6.89 10.03 14.72
C VAL A 6 -7.54 9.49 16.00
N PRO A 7 -8.84 9.75 16.22
CA PRO A 7 -9.57 9.17 17.35
C PRO A 7 -9.50 7.64 17.36
N ALA A 8 -9.32 7.05 18.54
CA ALA A 8 -9.43 5.62 18.73
C ALA A 8 -10.89 5.20 18.94
N LEU A 9 -11.24 4.00 18.49
CA LEU A 9 -12.57 3.39 18.60
C LEU A 9 -12.54 2.29 19.67
N MET A 10 -13.46 2.34 20.63
CA MET A 10 -13.46 1.42 21.78
C MET A 10 -14.16 0.08 21.51
N ASP A 11 -15.04 0.01 20.51
CA ASP A 11 -15.84 -1.18 20.19
C ASP A 11 -16.32 -1.23 18.74
N ILE A 12 -17.10 -2.28 18.41
CA ILE A 12 -17.65 -2.58 17.10
C ILE A 12 -18.69 -1.56 16.61
N ASP A 13 -19.30 -0.80 17.52
CA ASP A 13 -20.24 0.28 17.21
C ASP A 13 -19.52 1.59 16.88
N ALA A 14 -18.19 1.56 16.75
CA ALA A 14 -17.32 2.68 16.45
C ALA A 14 -17.45 3.85 17.44
N ARG A 15 -17.75 3.57 18.71
CA ARG A 15 -17.75 4.61 19.76
C ARG A 15 -16.33 5.11 20.02
N ILE A 16 -16.16 6.42 20.22
CA ILE A 16 -14.85 7.05 20.46
C ILE A 16 -14.35 6.67 21.87
N ALA A 17 -13.12 6.19 21.95
CA ALA A 17 -12.45 5.90 23.21
C ALA A 17 -12.08 7.20 23.94
N VAL A 18 -12.46 7.28 25.21
CA VAL A 18 -12.13 8.40 26.10
C VAL A 18 -11.33 7.88 27.28
N LYS A 19 -10.22 8.56 27.59
CA LYS A 19 -9.35 8.26 28.72
C LYS A 19 -9.04 9.57 29.46
N ASP A 20 -9.24 9.58 30.77
CA ASP A 20 -9.00 10.75 31.63
C ASP A 20 -9.69 12.03 31.13
N GLY A 21 -10.95 11.89 30.67
CA GLY A 21 -11.75 12.99 30.12
C GLY A 21 -11.33 13.47 28.72
N ASN A 22 -10.35 12.82 28.08
CA ASN A 22 -9.82 13.20 26.77
C ASN A 22 -10.05 12.10 25.73
N VAL A 23 -10.25 12.50 24.47
CA VAL A 23 -10.30 11.54 23.35
C VAL A 23 -8.95 10.86 23.20
N GLU A 24 -8.94 9.53 23.28
CA GLU A 24 -7.74 8.74 22.99
C GLU A 24 -7.46 8.83 21.49
N LYS A 25 -6.20 9.06 21.11
CA LYS A 25 -5.78 9.18 19.72
C LYS A 25 -4.63 8.23 19.40
N LYS A 26 -4.57 7.75 18.16
CA LYS A 26 -3.53 6.84 17.66
C LYS A 26 -3.04 7.29 16.27
N PRO A 27 -1.82 6.90 15.86
CA PRO A 27 -1.36 7.18 14.51
C PRO A 27 -2.28 6.53 13.47
N HIS A 28 -2.59 7.30 12.42
CA HIS A 28 -3.43 6.88 11.29
C HIS A 28 -2.70 5.93 10.32
N GLY A 29 -1.39 5.77 10.47
CA GLY A 29 -0.58 4.92 9.59
C GLY A 29 0.12 5.71 8.48
N HIS A 30 1.12 5.10 7.85
CA HIS A 30 2.04 5.81 6.97
C HIS A 30 1.42 6.27 5.64
N GLY A 31 0.17 5.90 5.33
CA GLY A 31 -0.56 6.40 4.15
C GLY A 31 -0.81 7.92 4.15
N ASP A 32 -0.81 8.56 5.32
CA ASP A 32 -0.95 10.02 5.46
C ASP A 32 0.10 10.82 4.70
N VAL A 33 1.24 10.21 4.36
CA VAL A 33 2.28 10.86 3.55
C VAL A 33 1.71 11.45 2.26
N HIS A 34 0.72 10.81 1.64
CA HIS A 34 0.09 11.27 0.41
C HIS A 34 -0.74 12.53 0.61
N ALA A 35 -1.58 12.56 1.65
CA ALA A 35 -2.38 13.73 2.01
C ALA A 35 -1.49 14.89 2.46
N LEU A 36 -0.44 14.61 3.25
CA LEU A 36 0.54 15.62 3.69
C LEU A 36 1.27 16.22 2.49
N LEU A 37 1.76 15.40 1.56
CA LEU A 37 2.41 15.88 0.34
C LEU A 37 1.46 16.78 -0.48
N HIS A 38 0.18 16.42 -0.57
CA HIS A 38 -0.84 17.22 -1.25
C HIS A 38 -1.08 18.57 -0.56
N GLN A 39 -1.34 18.57 0.74
CA GLN A 39 -1.62 19.77 1.54
C GLN A 39 -0.46 20.78 1.49
N HIS A 40 0.77 20.28 1.46
CA HIS A 40 1.96 21.13 1.32
C HIS A 40 2.29 21.52 -0.14
N GLY A 41 1.49 21.08 -1.12
CA GLY A 41 1.67 21.39 -2.54
C GLY A 41 2.97 20.85 -3.15
N LEU A 42 3.61 19.88 -2.50
CA LEU A 42 4.98 19.48 -2.83
C LEU A 42 5.10 18.80 -4.20
N PRO A 43 4.27 17.80 -4.55
CA PRO A 43 4.37 17.16 -5.87
C PRO A 43 4.09 18.12 -7.03
N ALA A 44 3.15 19.05 -6.86
CA ALA A 44 2.87 20.08 -7.87
C ALA A 44 4.04 21.06 -8.03
N LYS A 45 4.67 21.47 -6.92
CA LYS A 45 5.89 22.29 -6.94
C LYS A 45 7.04 21.55 -7.63
N TRP A 46 7.30 20.31 -7.24
CA TRP A 46 8.37 19.49 -7.81
C TRP A 46 8.19 19.23 -9.30
N ALA A 47 6.96 19.00 -9.76
CA ALA A 47 6.66 18.88 -11.18
C ALA A 47 7.00 20.18 -11.95
N LYS A 48 6.67 21.35 -11.40
CA LYS A 48 7.04 22.66 -11.99
C LYS A 48 8.56 22.90 -12.00
N GLU A 49 9.28 22.37 -11.02
CA GLU A 49 10.74 22.40 -10.95
C GLU A 49 11.42 21.39 -11.91
N GLY A 50 10.65 20.58 -12.64
CA GLY A 50 11.20 19.55 -13.53
C GLY A 50 11.73 18.30 -12.79
N ARG A 51 11.38 18.09 -11.52
CA ARG A 51 11.70 16.84 -10.82
C ARG A 51 10.75 15.74 -11.28
N GLU A 52 11.30 14.64 -11.76
CA GLU A 52 10.50 13.57 -12.38
C GLU A 52 10.16 12.42 -11.43
N TRP A 53 11.02 12.12 -10.45
CA TRP A 53 10.91 10.93 -9.61
C TRP A 53 11.01 11.25 -8.12
N LEU A 54 10.17 10.59 -7.32
CA LEU A 54 10.18 10.62 -5.86
C LEU A 54 10.42 9.22 -5.33
N LEU A 55 11.35 9.08 -4.40
CA LEU A 55 11.55 7.86 -3.60
C LEU A 55 10.97 8.06 -2.21
N LEU A 56 10.06 7.18 -1.79
CA LEU A 56 9.67 6.99 -0.39
C LEU A 56 10.31 5.70 0.14
N PHE A 57 10.89 5.75 1.33
CA PHE A 57 11.60 4.64 1.96
C PHE A 57 11.30 4.58 3.46
N GLN A 58 11.58 3.43 4.08
CA GLN A 58 11.40 3.22 5.52
C GLN A 58 12.65 3.62 6.30
N ASP A 59 12.45 4.05 7.54
CA ASP A 59 13.46 4.65 8.44
C ASP A 59 14.73 3.81 8.66
N THR A 60 14.59 2.49 8.69
CA THR A 60 15.62 1.55 9.15
C THR A 60 16.13 0.62 8.05
N ASN A 61 15.82 0.90 6.79
CA ASN A 61 16.32 0.12 5.64
C ASN A 61 17.18 0.98 4.69
N PRO A 62 18.50 1.06 4.90
CA PRO A 62 19.40 1.85 4.06
C PRO A 62 19.86 1.13 2.78
N LEU A 63 19.63 -0.18 2.67
CA LEU A 63 20.10 -0.98 1.52
C LEU A 63 19.63 -0.51 0.14
N PRO A 64 18.40 0.03 -0.04
CA PRO A 64 17.92 0.48 -1.34
C PRO A 64 18.80 1.55 -1.97
N PHE A 65 19.49 2.39 -1.19
CA PHE A 65 20.37 3.42 -1.71
C PHE A 65 21.54 2.86 -2.54
N ARG A 66 21.99 1.62 -2.26
CA ARG A 66 23.03 0.94 -3.05
C ARG A 66 22.56 0.57 -4.46
N SER A 67 21.25 0.43 -4.66
CA SER A 67 20.65 0.03 -5.93
C SER A 67 19.71 1.10 -6.51
N LEU A 68 19.75 2.32 -5.97
CA LEU A 68 18.82 3.40 -6.32
C LEU A 68 18.84 3.71 -7.82
N CYS A 69 20.03 3.80 -8.42
CA CYS A 69 20.16 4.05 -9.86
C CYS A 69 19.52 2.94 -10.70
N ALA A 70 19.67 1.67 -10.31
CA ALA A 70 19.03 0.55 -11.00
C ALA A 70 17.51 0.57 -10.84
N ILE A 71 17.03 0.86 -9.62
CA ILE A 71 15.59 1.01 -9.32
C ILE A 71 14.96 2.13 -10.16
N LEU A 72 15.62 3.29 -10.23
CA LEU A 72 15.17 4.43 -11.05
C LEU A 72 15.23 4.10 -12.53
N GLY A 73 16.32 3.49 -13.02
CA GLY A 73 16.47 3.09 -14.42
C GLY A 73 15.37 2.13 -14.89
N VAL A 74 14.96 1.18 -14.04
CA VAL A 74 13.80 0.31 -14.32
C VAL A 74 12.50 1.11 -14.36
N SER A 75 12.31 2.05 -13.43
CA SER A 75 11.09 2.88 -13.37
C SER A 75 10.94 3.74 -14.64
N VAL A 76 12.03 4.35 -15.11
CA VAL A 76 12.11 5.13 -16.35
C VAL A 76 11.86 4.26 -17.58
N SER A 77 12.66 3.21 -17.76
CA SER A 77 12.59 2.36 -18.96
C SER A 77 11.25 1.64 -19.13
N ARG A 78 10.51 1.44 -18.04
CA ARG A 78 9.19 0.80 -18.06
C ARG A 78 8.02 1.79 -18.02
N GLY A 79 8.29 3.08 -17.83
CA GLY A 79 7.26 4.12 -17.72
C GLY A 79 6.28 3.88 -16.58
N PHE A 80 6.78 3.53 -15.39
CA PHE A 80 5.92 3.24 -14.25
C PHE A 80 5.39 4.50 -13.58
N ALA A 81 4.10 4.50 -13.25
CA ALA A 81 3.50 5.53 -12.40
C ALA A 81 3.99 5.38 -10.95
N MET A 82 4.10 4.14 -10.51
CA MET A 82 4.64 3.73 -9.22
C MET A 82 5.39 2.41 -9.39
N ASN A 83 6.54 2.29 -8.73
CA ASN A 83 7.33 1.07 -8.67
C ASN A 83 7.54 0.66 -7.21
N SER A 84 7.00 -0.49 -6.83
CA SER A 84 7.27 -1.11 -5.53
C SER A 84 8.52 -1.97 -5.64
N VAL A 85 9.57 -1.62 -4.91
CA VAL A 85 10.76 -2.46 -4.83
C VAL A 85 10.40 -3.72 -4.05
N ALA A 86 10.75 -4.87 -4.62
CA ALA A 86 10.43 -6.16 -4.03
C ALA A 86 11.66 -7.07 -3.96
N VAL A 87 11.57 -8.06 -3.08
CA VAL A 87 12.56 -9.12 -2.87
C VAL A 87 11.89 -10.49 -2.98
N PRO A 88 12.63 -11.57 -3.26
CA PRO A 88 12.13 -12.93 -3.03
C PRO A 88 11.71 -13.07 -1.57
N ARG A 89 10.55 -13.69 -1.32
CA ARG A 89 10.02 -13.90 0.02
C ARG A 89 9.67 -15.37 0.23
N LEU A 90 9.86 -15.88 1.42
CA LEU A 90 9.38 -17.22 1.79
C LEU A 90 7.87 -17.16 2.08
N PRO A 91 7.13 -18.25 1.82
CA PRO A 91 5.74 -18.33 2.21
C PRO A 91 5.53 -18.09 3.71
N GLY A 92 4.51 -17.31 4.07
CA GLY A 92 4.21 -16.97 5.47
C GLY A 92 5.13 -15.94 6.13
N GLU A 93 6.12 -15.38 5.42
CA GLU A 93 6.90 -14.26 5.95
C GLU A 93 6.02 -13.04 6.22
N ALA A 94 6.37 -12.28 7.27
CA ALA A 94 5.69 -11.04 7.68
C ALA A 94 6.00 -9.86 6.74
N VAL A 95 5.89 -10.08 5.43
CA VAL A 95 6.13 -9.13 4.35
C VAL A 95 5.01 -9.30 3.33
N GLY A 96 4.31 -8.22 3.00
CA GLY A 96 3.23 -8.24 2.01
C GLY A 96 3.71 -8.68 0.63
N GLY A 97 2.85 -9.34 -0.13
CA GLY A 97 3.13 -9.79 -1.49
C GLY A 97 2.62 -8.79 -2.53
N ILE A 98 3.41 -8.54 -3.58
CA ILE A 98 2.94 -7.80 -4.75
C ILE A 98 2.13 -8.75 -5.64
N CYS A 99 0.85 -8.44 -5.78
CA CYS A 99 -0.12 -9.26 -6.50
C CYS A 99 -0.78 -8.45 -7.62
N GLN A 100 -1.17 -9.12 -8.70
CA GLN A 100 -2.11 -8.55 -9.66
C GLN A 100 -3.53 -9.01 -9.32
N LEU A 101 -4.39 -8.04 -9.05
CA LEU A 101 -5.76 -8.22 -8.61
C LEU A 101 -6.71 -8.00 -9.76
N LYS A 102 -7.68 -8.89 -9.94
CA LYS A 102 -8.75 -8.69 -10.94
C LYS A 102 -9.98 -8.08 -10.30
N GLY A 103 -10.34 -6.86 -10.70
CA GLY A 103 -11.60 -6.25 -10.30
C GLY A 103 -12.79 -6.94 -10.96
N ALA A 104 -13.96 -6.92 -10.29
CA ALA A 104 -15.21 -7.46 -10.83
C ALA A 104 -15.62 -6.81 -12.17
N SER A 105 -15.25 -5.54 -12.37
CA SER A 105 -15.49 -4.77 -13.60
C SER A 105 -14.42 -4.97 -14.68
N GLY A 106 -13.49 -5.92 -14.50
CA GLY A 106 -12.46 -6.27 -15.49
C GLY A 106 -11.20 -5.39 -15.48
N ASP A 107 -11.09 -4.41 -14.59
CA ASP A 107 -9.85 -3.65 -14.40
C ASP A 107 -8.87 -4.41 -13.51
N ASP A 108 -7.64 -4.60 -14.00
CA ASP A 108 -6.54 -5.18 -13.24
C ASP A 108 -5.86 -4.10 -12.37
N LEU A 109 -5.52 -4.45 -11.12
CA LEU A 109 -4.78 -3.59 -10.19
C LEU A 109 -3.56 -4.33 -9.65
N THR A 110 -2.36 -3.80 -9.82
CA THR A 110 -1.17 -4.33 -9.16
C THR A 110 -0.90 -3.57 -7.88
N ILE A 111 -0.89 -4.28 -6.76
CA ILE A 111 -0.77 -3.69 -5.41
C ILE A 111 -0.14 -4.68 -4.43
N ASN A 112 0.27 -4.16 -3.29
CA ASN A 112 0.61 -4.96 -2.12
C ASN A 112 -0.64 -5.57 -1.48
N VAL A 113 -0.59 -6.86 -1.17
CA VAL A 113 -1.51 -7.57 -0.30
C VAL A 113 -0.76 -7.92 0.98
N GLU A 114 -1.28 -7.47 2.13
CA GLU A 114 -0.62 -7.68 3.42
C GLU A 114 -0.50 -9.17 3.74
N TYR A 115 0.58 -9.55 4.42
CA TYR A 115 0.91 -10.97 4.71
C TYR A 115 -0.21 -11.69 5.47
N ASN A 116 -0.91 -10.99 6.35
CA ASN A 116 -2.04 -11.51 7.13
C ASN A 116 -3.33 -11.69 6.32
N GLN A 117 -3.39 -11.14 5.10
CA GLN A 117 -4.50 -11.27 4.16
C GLN A 117 -4.16 -12.21 3.00
N LEU A 118 -2.88 -12.29 2.64
CA LEU A 118 -2.44 -12.95 1.42
C LEU A 118 -2.75 -14.45 1.40
N ASP A 119 -2.36 -15.21 2.43
CA ASP A 119 -2.64 -16.64 2.47
C ASP A 119 -4.14 -16.97 2.47
N PRO A 120 -4.99 -16.33 3.30
CA PRO A 120 -6.44 -16.48 3.20
C PRO A 120 -7.00 -16.17 1.80
N LEU A 121 -6.56 -15.07 1.17
CA LEU A 121 -6.99 -14.71 -0.18
C LEU A 121 -6.58 -15.76 -1.22
N LEU A 122 -5.40 -16.36 -1.07
CA LEU A 122 -4.88 -17.34 -2.02
C LEU A 122 -5.57 -18.70 -1.89
N LYS A 123 -5.99 -19.09 -0.68
CA LYS A 123 -6.75 -20.34 -0.43
C LYS A 123 -8.06 -20.40 -1.21
N ASP A 124 -8.67 -19.24 -1.48
CA ASP A 124 -9.89 -19.13 -2.27
C ASP A 124 -9.63 -19.11 -3.79
N THR A 125 -8.38 -19.32 -4.22
CA THR A 125 -7.97 -19.34 -5.64
C THR A 125 -7.34 -20.68 -6.02
N PRO A 126 -7.13 -20.97 -7.32
CA PRO A 126 -6.40 -22.16 -7.74
C PRO A 126 -4.96 -22.27 -7.20
N ALA A 127 -4.40 -21.20 -6.61
CA ALA A 127 -3.12 -21.27 -5.93
C ALA A 127 -3.16 -22.11 -4.64
N GLY A 128 -4.33 -22.23 -3.99
CA GLY A 128 -4.51 -23.06 -2.80
C GLY A 128 -3.83 -22.55 -1.52
N GLY A 129 -3.22 -21.36 -1.56
CA GLY A 129 -2.52 -20.75 -0.44
C GLY A 129 -1.23 -20.06 -0.87
N ASP A 130 -0.52 -19.51 0.11
CA ASP A 130 0.83 -19.00 -0.11
C ASP A 130 1.83 -20.16 -0.07
N VAL A 131 2.29 -20.62 -1.24
CA VAL A 131 3.17 -21.79 -1.39
C VAL A 131 4.37 -21.44 -2.25
N ALA A 132 5.53 -22.02 -1.93
CA ALA A 132 6.75 -21.82 -2.69
C ALA A 132 6.66 -22.44 -4.10
N ASP A 133 7.24 -21.77 -5.09
CA ASP A 133 7.45 -22.33 -6.42
C ASP A 133 8.76 -23.17 -6.48
N ALA A 134 9.16 -23.59 -7.68
CA ALA A 134 10.37 -24.39 -7.89
C ALA A 134 11.68 -23.72 -7.41
N SER A 135 11.68 -22.40 -7.19
CA SER A 135 12.81 -21.66 -6.63
C SER A 135 12.90 -21.72 -5.10
N GLY A 136 11.88 -22.25 -4.42
CA GLY A 136 11.78 -22.27 -2.96
C GLY A 136 11.21 -20.98 -2.36
N PHE A 137 10.85 -19.99 -3.18
CA PHE A 137 10.22 -18.74 -2.75
C PHE A 137 8.76 -18.69 -3.15
N SER A 138 7.98 -17.86 -2.46
CA SER A 138 6.63 -17.58 -2.90
C SER A 138 6.65 -16.83 -4.25
N PRO A 139 5.76 -17.17 -5.19
CA PRO A 139 5.73 -16.55 -6.51
C PRO A 139 5.24 -15.09 -6.48
N TYR A 140 4.77 -14.60 -5.32
CA TYR A 140 4.40 -13.20 -5.11
C TYR A 140 5.57 -12.44 -4.45
N PRO A 141 6.24 -11.49 -5.13
CA PRO A 141 7.41 -10.82 -4.56
C PRO A 141 7.09 -10.02 -3.28
N GLY A 142 7.96 -10.08 -2.27
CA GLY A 142 7.80 -9.35 -1.02
C GLY A 142 8.03 -7.86 -1.17
N ASN A 143 7.03 -7.05 -0.86
CA ASN A 143 7.11 -5.59 -0.86
C ASN A 143 7.89 -5.08 0.35
N ILE A 144 9.05 -4.46 0.12
CA ILE A 144 9.88 -3.91 1.20
C ILE A 144 9.58 -2.43 1.50
N ASN A 145 8.46 -1.91 1.00
CA ASN A 145 7.99 -0.53 1.25
C ASN A 145 9.02 0.55 0.85
N VAL A 146 9.74 0.27 -0.23
CA VAL A 146 10.56 1.26 -0.94
C VAL A 146 9.85 1.52 -2.26
N LEU A 147 9.32 2.73 -2.40
CA LEU A 147 8.33 3.08 -3.40
C LEU A 147 8.84 4.25 -4.22
N VAL A 148 8.85 4.08 -5.55
CA VAL A 148 9.27 5.11 -6.49
C VAL A 148 8.06 5.60 -7.25
N PHE A 149 7.86 6.91 -7.33
CA PHE A 149 6.71 7.53 -7.96
C PHE A 149 7.15 8.47 -9.08
N HIS A 150 6.43 8.44 -10.20
CA HIS A 150 6.52 9.51 -11.18
C HIS A 150 5.79 10.75 -10.63
N VAL A 151 6.54 11.83 -10.41
CA VAL A 151 6.08 13.04 -9.72
C VAL A 151 4.90 13.69 -10.42
N GLY A 152 4.91 13.76 -11.76
CA GLY A 152 3.80 14.34 -12.52
C GLY A 152 2.50 13.56 -12.34
N THR A 153 2.59 12.22 -12.33
CA THR A 153 1.44 11.35 -12.08
C THR A 153 0.95 11.48 -10.65
N MET A 154 1.87 11.49 -9.68
CA MET A 154 1.54 11.69 -8.27
C MET A 154 0.83 13.04 -8.06
N ALA A 155 1.37 14.13 -8.61
CA ALA A 155 0.77 15.45 -8.50
C ALA A 155 -0.67 15.46 -9.04
N GLN A 156 -0.89 14.91 -10.23
CA GLN A 156 -2.23 14.79 -10.81
C GLN A 156 -3.15 13.96 -9.90
N ARG A 157 -2.67 12.81 -9.41
CA ARG A 157 -3.50 11.91 -8.62
C ARG A 157 -3.91 12.51 -7.29
N LEU A 158 -2.95 13.08 -6.58
CA LEU A 158 -3.20 13.69 -5.29
C LEU A 158 -4.09 14.93 -5.41
N ALA A 159 -3.97 15.71 -6.49
CA ALA A 159 -4.87 16.83 -6.77
C ALA A 159 -6.33 16.37 -6.95
N THR A 160 -6.56 15.22 -7.59
CA THR A 160 -7.91 14.66 -7.77
C THR A 160 -8.47 14.05 -6.49
N THR A 161 -7.65 13.45 -5.63
CA THR A 161 -8.13 12.66 -4.49
C THR A 161 -7.88 13.30 -3.13
N GLY A 162 -7.31 14.51 -3.09
CA GLY A 162 -6.83 15.13 -1.85
C GLY A 162 -5.66 14.39 -1.19
N GLY A 163 -5.07 13.41 -1.89
CA GLY A 163 -4.10 12.47 -1.33
C GLY A 163 -4.65 11.45 -0.33
N ILE A 164 -5.97 11.32 -0.24
CA ILE A 164 -6.63 10.35 0.64
C ILE A 164 -6.55 8.96 -0.02
N VAL A 165 -5.81 8.05 0.60
CA VAL A 165 -5.78 6.62 0.26
C VAL A 165 -6.86 5.86 1.05
N PRO A 166 -7.33 4.70 0.57
CA PRO A 166 -8.32 3.90 1.29
C PRO A 166 -7.86 3.53 2.69
N GLU A 167 -8.82 3.55 3.60
CA GLU A 167 -8.63 3.24 5.01
C GLU A 167 -9.11 1.82 5.31
N PHE A 168 -8.57 1.24 6.37
CA PHE A 168 -9.01 -0.04 6.91
C PHE A 168 -8.95 0.01 8.45
N VAL A 169 -9.41 -1.06 9.09
CA VAL A 169 -9.33 -1.22 10.54
C VAL A 169 -8.84 -2.64 10.85
N ASN A 170 -7.93 -2.77 11.82
CA ASN A 170 -7.39 -4.05 12.25
C ASN A 170 -7.49 -4.22 13.78
N PRO A 171 -8.69 -4.51 14.31
CA PRO A 171 -8.88 -4.63 15.75
C PRO A 171 -8.14 -5.85 16.32
N LYS A 172 -7.57 -5.68 17.52
CA LYS A 172 -7.09 -6.81 18.33
C LYS A 172 -8.26 -7.30 19.18
N TRP A 173 -8.63 -8.57 19.03
CA TRP A 173 -9.79 -9.15 19.72
C TRP A 173 -9.41 -9.73 21.09
N ALA A 174 -10.30 -9.58 22.06
CA ALA A 174 -10.17 -10.16 23.40
C ALA A 174 -10.79 -11.57 23.48
N ASP A 175 -11.60 -11.92 22.48
CA ASP A 175 -12.39 -13.14 22.39
C ASP A 175 -12.25 -13.79 21.01
N ALA A 176 -12.70 -15.05 20.90
CA ALA A 176 -12.62 -15.80 19.64
C ALA A 176 -13.75 -15.39 18.66
N GLU A 177 -14.88 -14.96 19.21
CA GLU A 177 -16.09 -14.53 18.52
C GLU A 177 -15.93 -13.17 17.83
N LYS A 178 -14.83 -12.46 18.09
CA LYS A 178 -14.56 -11.11 17.57
C LYS A 178 -15.69 -10.12 17.93
N SER A 179 -16.10 -10.14 19.19
CA SER A 179 -17.15 -9.24 19.70
C SER A 179 -16.58 -8.11 20.56
N LYS A 180 -15.41 -8.31 21.17
CA LYS A 180 -14.79 -7.36 22.09
C LYS A 180 -13.35 -7.04 21.72
N PHE A 181 -13.00 -5.75 21.71
CA PHE A 181 -11.62 -5.33 21.50
C PHE A 181 -10.78 -5.56 22.76
N LYS A 182 -9.55 -6.07 22.58
CA LYS A 182 -8.51 -6.16 23.62
C LYS A 182 -7.96 -4.79 24.01
N SER A 183 -7.99 -3.85 23.07
CA SER A 183 -7.64 -2.44 23.26
C SER A 183 -8.32 -1.61 22.17
N PRO A 184 -8.60 -0.31 22.39
CA PRO A 184 -9.17 0.55 21.35
C PRO A 184 -8.42 0.45 20.02
N THR A 185 -9.15 0.40 18.92
CA THR A 185 -8.58 0.35 17.56
C THR A 185 -8.61 1.74 16.92
N ARG A 186 -8.20 1.88 15.66
CA ARG A 186 -8.33 3.12 14.88
C ARG A 186 -8.43 2.79 13.39
N LEU A 187 -8.85 3.77 12.59
CA LEU A 187 -8.66 3.72 11.15
C LEU A 187 -7.15 3.77 10.83
N GLU A 188 -6.76 3.01 9.81
CA GLU A 188 -5.39 2.91 9.34
C GLU A 188 -5.34 3.11 7.83
N CYS A 189 -4.23 3.64 7.32
CA CYS A 189 -3.97 3.74 5.90
C CYS A 189 -2.51 3.43 5.55
N MET A 190 -2.29 2.87 4.35
CA MET A 190 -0.97 2.42 3.91
C MET A 190 -0.42 3.27 2.76
N MET A 191 0.90 3.51 2.76
CA MET A 191 1.53 4.33 1.71
C MET A 191 1.63 3.57 0.38
N GLN A 192 1.71 2.24 0.46
CA GLN A 192 1.71 1.34 -0.68
C GLN A 192 0.33 1.18 -1.34
N ASP A 193 -0.74 1.77 -0.78
CA ASP A 193 -2.08 1.76 -1.37
C ASP A 193 -2.32 2.85 -2.44
N PHE A 194 -1.29 3.65 -2.76
CA PHE A 194 -1.34 4.62 -3.86
C PHE A 194 -1.88 4.08 -5.19
N PRO A 195 -1.65 2.81 -5.61
CA PRO A 195 -2.24 2.27 -6.83
C PRO A 195 -3.78 2.34 -6.84
N ARG A 196 -4.45 2.32 -5.69
CA ARG A 196 -5.91 2.50 -5.58
C ARG A 196 -6.37 3.90 -5.96
N LEU A 197 -5.48 4.88 -5.87
CA LEU A 197 -5.75 6.20 -6.42
C LEU A 197 -5.79 6.10 -7.94
N CYS A 198 -4.91 5.31 -8.57
CA CYS A 198 -4.66 5.28 -10.01
C CYS A 198 -5.71 4.55 -10.89
N THR A 199 -6.85 4.08 -10.36
CA THR A 199 -7.83 3.29 -11.12
C THR A 199 -8.55 4.09 -12.22
N LYS A 200 -8.97 3.42 -13.31
CA LYS A 200 -9.69 4.06 -14.43
C LYS A 200 -10.99 4.73 -13.99
N ALA A 201 -11.74 4.10 -13.10
CA ALA A 201 -12.96 4.67 -12.51
C ALA A 201 -12.72 6.05 -11.87
N ARG A 202 -11.49 6.30 -11.39
CA ARG A 202 -11.08 7.57 -10.79
C ARG A 202 -10.21 8.46 -11.72
N CYS A 203 -9.97 8.10 -12.99
CA CYS A 203 -9.05 8.87 -13.86
C CYS A 203 -9.14 8.77 -15.38
N GLY A 204 -9.97 7.91 -15.97
CA GLY A 204 -10.11 7.79 -17.43
C GLY A 204 -8.86 7.35 -18.20
N LYS A 205 -7.71 7.06 -17.55
CA LYS A 205 -6.47 6.55 -18.15
C LYS A 205 -5.89 5.36 -17.37
N SER A 206 -5.24 4.44 -18.06
CA SER A 206 -4.55 3.28 -17.46
C SER A 206 -3.13 3.68 -17.02
N TRP A 207 -2.84 3.56 -15.72
CA TRP A 207 -1.51 3.76 -15.16
C TRP A 207 -0.87 2.42 -14.78
N ARG A 208 0.41 2.22 -15.12
CA ARG A 208 1.13 0.99 -14.77
C ARG A 208 1.83 1.16 -13.41
N CYS A 209 1.27 0.54 -12.36
CA CYS A 209 1.98 0.27 -11.11
C CYS A 209 2.54 -1.16 -11.18
N LYS A 210 3.83 -1.39 -10.88
CA LYS A 210 4.45 -2.72 -10.92
C LYS A 210 5.59 -2.86 -9.91
N ALA A 211 6.10 -4.08 -9.72
CA ALA A 211 7.34 -4.34 -8.99
C ALA A 211 8.51 -4.63 -9.94
N ALA A 212 9.68 -4.02 -9.67
CA ALA A 212 10.85 -4.02 -10.56
C ALA A 212 11.62 -5.35 -10.74
N ARG A 213 11.19 -6.47 -10.13
CA ARG A 213 11.93 -7.76 -10.28
C ARG A 213 11.25 -8.83 -11.13
N TYR A 214 9.97 -8.71 -11.47
CA TYR A 214 9.26 -9.81 -12.14
C TYR A 214 8.36 -9.33 -13.28
N SER A 215 8.77 -9.60 -14.52
CA SER A 215 7.88 -9.62 -15.68
C SER A 215 7.01 -10.88 -15.62
N GLY A 216 6.08 -10.97 -14.66
CA GLY A 216 5.24 -12.16 -14.53
C GLY A 216 4.53 -12.38 -13.19
N SER A 217 4.33 -11.34 -12.36
CA SER A 217 3.63 -11.50 -11.07
C SER A 217 2.32 -12.29 -11.24
N PRO A 218 2.10 -13.36 -10.45
CA PRO A 218 0.91 -14.17 -10.58
C PRO A 218 -0.35 -13.36 -10.29
N ARG A 219 -1.45 -13.75 -10.93
CA ARG A 219 -2.74 -13.07 -10.78
C ARG A 219 -3.55 -13.72 -9.68
N ILE A 220 -4.03 -12.90 -8.76
CA ILE A 220 -5.05 -13.26 -7.79
C ILE A 220 -6.40 -12.81 -8.36
N VAL A 221 -7.30 -13.78 -8.56
CA VAL A 221 -8.69 -13.52 -8.94
C VAL A 221 -9.49 -13.47 -7.64
N GLY A 222 -9.89 -12.28 -7.20
CA GLY A 222 -10.65 -12.10 -5.98
C GLY A 222 -11.47 -10.80 -6.03
N ARG A 223 -12.66 -10.79 -5.44
CA ARG A 223 -13.45 -9.56 -5.28
C ARG A 223 -12.75 -8.66 -4.27
N TYR A 224 -12.33 -7.47 -4.70
CA TYR A 224 -11.91 -6.42 -3.77
C TYR A 224 -13.15 -5.66 -3.29
N LEU A 225 -13.30 -5.54 -1.97
CA LEU A 225 -14.17 -4.55 -1.33
C LEU A 225 -13.54 -3.15 -1.48
#